data_AF-A0A9D8AYZ4-F1
#
_entry.id   AF-A0A9D8AYZ4-F1
#
_cell.length_a   1.000
_cell.length_b   1.000
_cell.length_c   1.000
_cell.angle_alpha   90.00
_cell.angle_beta   90.00
_cell.angle_gamma   90.00
#
_symmetry.space_group_name_H-M   'P 1'
#
loop_
_entity.id
_entity.type
_entity.pdbx_description
1 polymer ?
#
loop_
_entity_poly.entity_id
_entity_poly.type
_entity_poly.pdbx_seq_one_letter_code
_entity_poly.pdbx_strand_id
1 'polypeptide(L)'
;MLDRPDIKHSTVIVWSDSPYTGIAEGDIVFQNGTHLRIREELDFDAAQITAYGYEVYRGEERLYWYDDFPHPNDRTLASTFPHHKHIPPDIKRNRVPAFEISFSRPNLPFLLREIETLTHT
;
A
#
# COMPACT_ATOMS: atom_id res chain seq x y z
N MET A 1 -1.97 -15.32 -5.34
CA MET A 1 -2.04 -14.36 -6.45
C MET A 1 -2.30 -15.00 -7.81
N LEU A 2 -2.04 -16.30 -8.00
CA LEU A 2 -2.01 -16.94 -9.32
C LEU A 2 -3.38 -17.10 -10.01
N ASP A 3 -4.50 -16.83 -9.33
CA ASP A 3 -5.86 -16.95 -9.90
C ASP A 3 -6.58 -15.58 -10.03
N ARG A 4 -5.85 -14.51 -10.32
CA ARG A 4 -6.43 -13.18 -10.57
C ARG A 4 -6.30 -12.76 -12.04
N PRO A 5 -7.40 -12.76 -12.83
CA PRO A 5 -7.34 -12.47 -14.27
C PRO A 5 -7.01 -10.99 -14.57
N ASP A 6 -7.25 -10.09 -13.62
CA ASP A 6 -6.98 -8.66 -13.68
C ASP A 6 -5.51 -8.30 -13.46
N ILE A 7 -4.69 -9.22 -12.93
CA ILE A 7 -3.25 -9.04 -12.76
C ILE A 7 -2.53 -9.55 -14.01
N LYS A 8 -1.80 -8.65 -14.68
CA LYS A 8 -0.95 -8.98 -15.82
C LYS A 8 0.39 -9.54 -15.39
N HIS A 9 0.98 -8.98 -14.34
CA HIS A 9 2.31 -9.35 -13.84
C HIS A 9 2.46 -8.97 -12.37
N SER A 10 3.24 -9.75 -11.62
CA SER A 10 3.64 -9.44 -10.24
C SER A 10 5.09 -9.84 -10.02
N THR A 11 5.86 -8.93 -9.42
CA THR A 11 7.23 -9.18 -8.94
C THR A 11 7.31 -9.24 -7.42
N VAL A 12 6.15 -9.21 -6.74
CA VAL A 12 6.11 -9.16 -5.27
C VAL A 12 6.76 -10.41 -4.69
N ILE A 13 7.83 -10.20 -3.94
CA ILE A 13 8.58 -11.23 -3.24
C ILE A 13 8.65 -10.90 -1.75
N VAL A 14 8.85 -11.92 -0.94
CA VAL A 14 9.16 -11.78 0.48
C VAL A 14 10.53 -12.40 0.73
N TRP A 15 11.38 -11.68 1.45
CA TRP A 15 12.70 -12.18 1.82
C TRP A 15 13.06 -11.71 3.24
N SER A 16 13.80 -12.54 3.96
CA SER A 16 14.28 -12.25 5.31
C SER A 16 15.63 -11.53 5.25
N ASP A 17 15.80 -10.44 6.01
CA ASP A 17 17.10 -9.79 6.23
C ASP A 17 17.73 -10.20 7.57
N SER A 18 16.96 -10.83 8.45
CA SER A 18 17.41 -11.48 9.68
C SER A 18 16.52 -12.69 10.04
N PRO A 19 16.80 -13.44 11.11
CA PRO A 19 15.90 -14.50 11.57
C PRO A 19 14.49 -14.04 11.98
N TYR A 20 14.32 -12.75 12.29
CA TYR A 20 13.08 -12.20 12.86
C TYR A 20 12.47 -11.09 12.00
N THR A 21 13.20 -10.60 11.00
CA THR A 21 12.75 -9.48 10.17
C THR A 21 12.85 -9.82 8.70
N GLY A 22 12.05 -9.13 7.91
CA GLY A 22 12.12 -9.24 6.47
C GLY A 22 11.37 -8.13 5.75
N ILE A 23 11.38 -8.23 4.44
CA ILE A 23 10.81 -7.25 3.53
C ILE A 23 9.89 -7.98 2.57
N ALA A 24 8.67 -7.46 2.39
CA ALA A 24 7.84 -7.75 1.24
C ALA A 24 7.91 -6.57 0.28
N GLU A 25 8.34 -6.79 -0.96
CA GLU A 25 8.43 -5.70 -1.93
C GLU A 25 8.25 -6.16 -3.36
N GLY A 26 7.89 -5.20 -4.21
CA GLY A 26 7.82 -5.38 -5.65
C GLY A 26 6.68 -4.57 -6.25
N ASP A 27 6.24 -5.02 -7.40
CA ASP A 27 5.34 -4.31 -8.27
C ASP A 27 4.24 -5.27 -8.74
N ILE A 28 3.02 -4.76 -8.88
CA ILE A 28 1.87 -5.48 -9.45
C ILE A 28 1.30 -4.65 -10.59
N VAL A 29 1.32 -5.21 -11.80
CA VAL A 29 0.79 -4.58 -13.00
C VAL A 29 -0.56 -5.21 -13.31
N PHE A 30 -1.58 -4.37 -13.46
CA PHE A 30 -2.93 -4.77 -13.81
C PHE A 30 -3.18 -4.67 -15.32
N GLN A 31 -4.15 -5.41 -15.84
CA GLN A 31 -4.48 -5.44 -17.27
C GLN A 31 -4.89 -4.06 -17.82
N ASN A 32 -5.51 -3.22 -16.99
CA ASN A 32 -5.94 -1.86 -17.35
C ASN A 32 -4.81 -0.82 -17.35
N GLY A 33 -3.55 -1.22 -17.11
CA GLY A 33 -2.39 -0.33 -17.04
C GLY A 33 -2.21 0.37 -15.69
N THR A 34 -3.05 0.09 -14.69
CA THR A 34 -2.77 0.49 -13.30
C THR A 34 -1.59 -0.32 -12.76
N HIS A 35 -0.78 0.29 -11.91
CA HIS A 35 0.43 -0.27 -11.34
C HIS A 35 0.49 0.02 -9.83
N LEU A 36 0.64 -1.02 -9.01
CA LEU A 36 0.88 -0.91 -7.57
C LEU A 36 2.33 -1.24 -7.28
N ARG A 37 3.06 -0.28 -6.71
CA ARG A 37 4.34 -0.53 -6.06
C ARG A 37 4.11 -0.73 -4.56
N ILE A 38 4.68 -1.80 -4.01
CA ILE A 38 4.54 -2.17 -2.61
C ILE A 38 5.92 -2.34 -1.95
N ARG A 39 6.04 -1.84 -0.72
CA ARG A 39 7.10 -2.20 0.21
C ARG A 39 6.52 -2.27 1.62
N GLU A 40 6.81 -3.36 2.32
CA GLU A 40 6.51 -3.56 3.74
C GLU A 40 7.78 -4.04 4.45
N GLU A 41 8.07 -3.47 5.61
CA GLU A 41 9.00 -4.05 6.58
C GLU A 41 8.21 -4.92 7.55
N LEU A 42 8.75 -6.09 7.88
CA LEU A 42 8.04 -7.15 8.60
C LEU A 42 8.82 -7.55 9.85
N ASP A 43 8.10 -7.73 10.94
CA ASP A 43 8.53 -8.46 12.13
C ASP A 43 7.82 -9.83 12.11
N PHE A 44 8.60 -10.89 11.90
CA PHE A 44 8.10 -12.26 11.82
C PHE A 44 7.76 -12.85 13.19
N ASP A 45 8.39 -12.39 14.27
CA ASP A 45 8.09 -12.87 15.63
C ASP A 45 6.76 -12.28 16.11
N ALA A 46 6.57 -10.97 15.89
CA ALA A 46 5.34 -10.27 16.20
C ALA A 46 4.22 -10.53 15.17
N ALA A 47 4.56 -11.09 14.00
CA ALA A 47 3.67 -11.22 12.84
C ALA A 47 3.05 -9.87 12.42
N GLN A 48 3.87 -8.82 12.36
CA GLN A 48 3.44 -7.44 12.11
C GLN A 48 4.17 -6.80 10.93
N ILE A 49 3.50 -5.85 10.28
CA ILE A 49 4.13 -4.85 9.44
C ILE A 49 4.65 -3.75 10.37
N THR A 50 5.92 -3.36 10.23
CA THR A 50 6.55 -2.33 11.06
C THR A 50 6.70 -0.99 10.34
N ALA A 51 6.72 -1.02 9.01
CA ALA A 51 6.66 0.15 8.14
C ALA A 51 6.11 -0.24 6.77
N TYR A 52 5.52 0.70 6.03
CA TYR A 52 5.06 0.43 4.67
C TYR A 52 5.03 1.64 3.75
N GLY A 53 5.04 1.37 2.45
CA GLY A 53 4.68 2.31 1.41
C GLY A 53 3.93 1.60 0.28
N TYR A 54 2.78 2.13 -0.10
CA TYR A 54 1.97 1.62 -1.21
C TYR A 54 1.69 2.75 -2.20
N GLU A 55 2.23 2.67 -3.41
CA GLU A 55 2.06 3.70 -4.43
C GLU A 55 1.28 3.16 -5.63
N VAL A 56 0.24 3.88 -6.04
CA VAL A 56 -0.61 3.49 -7.18
C VAL A 56 -0.46 4.47 -8.32
N TYR A 57 -0.19 3.92 -9.50
CA TYR A 57 0.10 4.65 -10.73
C TYR A 57 -0.80 4.25 -11.89
N ARG A 58 -0.96 5.15 -12.86
CA ARG A 58 -1.42 4.85 -14.22
C ARG A 58 -0.44 5.46 -15.21
N GLY A 59 0.34 4.62 -15.88
CA GLY A 59 1.54 5.09 -16.59
C GLY A 59 2.51 5.76 -15.63
N GLU A 60 2.91 7.00 -15.92
CA GLU A 60 3.79 7.81 -15.06
C GLU A 60 3.03 8.64 -14.01
N GLU A 61 1.70 8.70 -14.11
CA GLU A 61 0.88 9.47 -13.18
C GLU A 61 0.67 8.69 -11.88
N ARG A 62 1.08 9.28 -10.74
CA ARG A 62 0.75 8.74 -9.41
C ARG A 62 -0.66 9.14 -9.01
N LEU A 63 -1.56 8.17 -8.95
CA LEU A 63 -2.98 8.37 -8.63
C LEU A 63 -3.19 8.62 -7.13
N TYR A 64 -2.53 7.84 -6.27
CA TYR A 64 -2.53 7.99 -4.81
C TYR A 64 -1.40 7.17 -4.19
N TRP A 65 -1.14 7.38 -2.90
CA TRP A 65 -0.32 6.45 -2.12
C TRP A 65 -0.77 6.37 -0.67
N TYR A 66 -0.29 5.37 0.04
CA TYR A 66 -0.39 5.23 1.48
C TYR A 66 1.01 5.15 2.06
N ASP A 67 1.21 5.79 3.20
CA ASP A 67 2.42 5.63 4.01
C ASP A 67 2.06 5.73 5.50
N ASP A 68 3.04 5.46 6.34
CA ASP A 68 2.96 5.50 7.80
C ASP A 68 3.81 6.63 8.40
N PHE A 69 4.19 7.64 7.62
CA PHE A 69 4.94 8.76 8.16
C PHE A 69 4.07 9.55 9.16
N PRO A 70 4.51 9.70 10.42
CA PRO A 70 3.63 10.22 11.46
C PRO A 70 3.35 11.72 11.28
N HIS A 71 2.06 12.08 11.36
CA HIS A 71 1.57 13.46 11.36
C HIS A 71 0.84 13.81 12.67
N PRO A 72 1.53 13.84 13.83
CA PRO A 72 0.89 13.96 15.14
C PRO A 72 0.14 15.28 15.37
N ASN A 73 0.50 16.33 14.62
CA ASN A 73 -0.14 17.64 14.71
C ASN A 73 -1.37 17.79 13.80
N ASP A 74 -1.61 16.83 12.90
CA ASP A 74 -2.80 16.83 12.04
C ASP A 74 -3.93 16.07 12.72
N ARG A 75 -4.85 16.81 13.34
CA ARG A 75 -6.01 16.24 14.05
C ARG A 75 -6.96 15.48 13.13
N THR A 76 -6.94 15.76 11.82
CA THR A 76 -7.82 15.08 10.87
C THR A 76 -7.40 13.63 10.63
N LEU A 77 -6.13 13.29 10.89
CA LEU A 77 -5.56 11.95 10.71
C LEU A 77 -5.50 11.13 12.00
N ALA A 78 -5.87 11.72 13.14
CA ALA A 78 -5.72 11.10 14.45
C ALA A 78 -6.46 9.75 14.60
N SER A 79 -7.58 9.55 13.90
CA SER A 79 -8.37 8.33 13.98
C SER A 79 -7.70 7.10 13.38
N THR A 80 -6.68 7.30 12.54
CA THR A 80 -5.96 6.21 11.86
C THR A 80 -4.45 6.33 12.05
N PHE A 81 -3.97 7.18 12.96
CA PHE A 81 -2.54 7.41 13.17
C PHE A 81 -1.76 6.08 13.33
N PRO A 82 -0.64 5.89 12.59
CA PRO A 82 -0.01 6.81 11.65
C PRO A 82 -0.56 6.73 10.20
N HIS A 83 -1.45 5.77 9.93
CA HIS A 83 -1.94 5.43 8.61
C HIS A 83 -2.73 6.55 7.95
N HIS A 84 -2.32 6.91 6.74
CA HIS A 84 -3.05 7.86 5.93
C HIS A 84 -2.85 7.58 4.43
N LYS A 85 -3.75 8.15 3.63
CA LYS A 85 -3.73 8.10 2.17
C LYS A 85 -3.51 9.50 1.61
N HIS A 86 -2.66 9.61 0.62
CA HIS A 86 -2.45 10.81 -0.17
C HIS A 86 -3.27 10.77 -1.47
N ILE A 87 -4.09 11.77 -1.72
CA ILE A 87 -5.01 11.83 -2.89
C ILE A 87 -4.99 13.21 -3.58
N PRO A 88 -5.26 13.32 -4.89
CA PRO A 88 -5.44 14.61 -5.56
C PRO A 88 -6.66 15.39 -5.04
N PRO A 89 -6.72 16.72 -5.22
CA PRO A 89 -5.67 17.61 -5.75
C PRO A 89 -4.59 17.91 -4.69
N ASP A 90 -3.46 18.51 -5.12
CA ASP A 90 -2.25 18.74 -4.29
C ASP A 90 -1.87 17.50 -3.46
N ILE A 91 -1.65 16.39 -4.15
CA ILE A 91 -1.47 15.05 -3.56
C ILE A 91 -0.39 14.99 -2.47
N LYS A 92 0.60 15.89 -2.48
CA LYS A 92 1.64 15.98 -1.43
C LYS A 92 1.14 16.57 -0.11
N ARG A 93 0.04 17.31 -0.14
CA ARG A 93 -0.57 17.97 1.03
C ARG A 93 -1.96 17.47 1.37
N ASN A 94 -2.65 16.84 0.44
CA ASN A 94 -4.00 16.33 0.65
C ASN A 94 -3.96 14.88 1.13
N ARG A 95 -4.24 14.72 2.42
CA ARG A 95 -4.19 13.47 3.17
C ARG A 95 -5.56 13.15 3.74
N VAL A 96 -5.92 11.88 3.73
CA VAL A 96 -7.16 11.39 4.37
C VAL A 96 -6.86 10.18 5.26
N PRO A 97 -7.67 9.94 6.30
CA PRO A 97 -7.55 8.74 7.13
C PRO A 97 -7.60 7.44 6.33
N ALA A 98 -6.82 6.44 6.74
CA ALA A 98 -6.73 5.13 6.09
C ALA A 98 -7.18 4.01 7.03
N PHE A 99 -8.50 3.87 7.24
CA PHE A 99 -9.08 2.92 8.20
C PHE A 99 -8.85 1.44 7.84
N GLU A 100 -8.62 1.16 6.56
CA GLU A 100 -8.44 -0.22 6.09
C GLU A 100 -6.99 -0.71 6.19
N ILE A 101 -6.04 0.22 6.32
CA ILE A 101 -4.61 -0.07 6.47
C ILE A 101 -4.29 -0.34 7.94
N SER A 102 -3.38 -1.27 8.18
CA SER A 102 -3.03 -1.73 9.53
C SER A 102 -1.64 -2.33 9.58
N PHE A 103 -1.04 -2.32 10.77
CA PHE A 103 0.19 -3.07 11.06
C PHE A 103 -0.06 -4.53 11.43
N SER A 104 -1.26 -4.89 11.90
CA SER A 104 -1.56 -6.21 12.48
C SER A 104 -2.30 -7.15 11.55
N ARG A 105 -2.52 -6.75 10.29
CA ARG A 105 -3.13 -7.59 9.26
C ARG A 105 -2.55 -7.27 7.88
N PRO A 106 -2.57 -8.21 6.92
CA PRO A 106 -2.10 -7.93 5.56
C PRO A 106 -2.90 -6.82 4.88
N ASN A 107 -2.22 -5.82 4.32
CA ASN A 107 -2.85 -4.71 3.61
C ASN A 107 -3.09 -5.02 2.12
N LEU A 108 -2.27 -5.89 1.53
CA LEU A 108 -2.33 -6.23 0.12
C LEU A 108 -3.72 -6.69 -0.40
N PRO A 109 -4.49 -7.52 0.31
CA PRO A 109 -5.85 -7.86 -0.13
C PRO A 109 -6.78 -6.64 -0.26
N PHE A 110 -6.66 -5.65 0.61
CA PHE A 110 -7.43 -4.40 0.53
C PHE A 110 -6.97 -3.56 -0.68
N LEU A 111 -5.66 -3.35 -0.84
CA LEU A 111 -5.09 -2.57 -1.94
C LEU A 111 -5.52 -3.12 -3.30
N LEU A 112 -5.52 -4.44 -3.46
CA LEU A 112 -5.93 -5.09 -4.70
C LEU A 112 -7.41 -4.82 -5.01
N ARG A 113 -8.30 -4.96 -4.01
CA ARG A 113 -9.73 -4.62 -4.18
C ARG A 113 -9.95 -3.15 -4.50
N GLU A 114 -9.20 -2.25 -3.85
CA GLU A 114 -9.32 -0.83 -4.13
C GLU A 114 -8.95 -0.51 -5.58
N ILE A 115 -7.87 -1.10 -6.09
CA ILE A 115 -7.43 -0.91 -7.48
C ILE A 115 -8.43 -1.51 -8.48
N GLU A 116 -9.02 -2.67 -8.17
CA GLU A 116 -10.08 -3.27 -8.98
C GLU A 116 -11.25 -2.27 -9.20
N THR A 117 -11.58 -1.41 -8.22
CA THR A 117 -12.63 -0.39 -8.41
C THR A 117 -12.27 0.70 -9.44
N LEU A 118 -10.98 0.90 -9.75
CA LEU A 118 -10.50 1.85 -10.77
C LEU A 118 -10.60 1.30 -12.20
N THR A 119 -10.97 0.02 -12.34
CA THR A 119 -11.14 -0.66 -13.63
C THR A 119 -12.56 -0.52 -14.19
N HIS A 120 -13.52 -0.09 -13.36
CA HIS A 120 -14.94 0.01 -13.70
C HIS A 120 -15.42 1.44 -14.01
N THR A 121 -14.50 2.34 -14.32
CA THR A 121 -14.77 3.73 -14.72
C THR A 121 -14.38 3.95 -16.18
#